data_AF-A0A9W9YTK1-F1
#
_entry.id   AF-A0A9W9YTK1-F1
#
_cell.length_a   1.000
_cell.length_b   1.000
_cell.length_c   1.000
_cell.angle_alpha   90.00
_cell.angle_beta   90.00
_cell.angle_gamma   90.00
#
_symmetry.space_group_name_H-M   'P 1'
#
loop_
_entity.id
_entity.type
_entity.pdbx_description
1 polymer ?
#
loop_
_entity_poly.entity_id
_entity_poly.type
_entity_poly.pdbx_seq_one_letter_code
_entity_poly.pdbx_strand_id
1 'polypeptide(L)'
;MDLAVDEQGLWVLFGSTSNNKRLSASKLDVDKNSITQTWNLNTEKMNTMGNAFVACGVIYCINSYSKRSTTINFAYDTKTGKTMEPQHTVHKPVRLQHYGGLQSQRKSAVRLG
;
A
#
# COMPACT_ATOMS: atom_id res chain seq x y z
N MET A 1 -1.86 -1.66 -11.20
CA MET A 1 -0.57 -1.01 -10.92
C MET A 1 -0.89 0.32 -10.31
N ASP A 2 -0.25 0.68 -9.21
CA ASP A 2 -0.53 1.88 -8.42
C ASP A 2 0.77 2.55 -8.01
N LEU A 3 0.77 3.87 -7.95
CA LEU A 3 1.88 4.65 -7.39
C LEU A 3 1.60 4.96 -5.92
N ALA A 4 2.62 4.84 -5.09
CA ALA A 4 2.55 5.17 -3.67
C ALA A 4 3.74 6.03 -3.26
N VAL A 5 3.52 6.92 -2.30
CA VAL A 5 4.56 7.77 -1.72
C VAL A 5 4.50 7.60 -0.21
N ASP A 6 5.66 7.37 0.40
CA ASP A 6 5.84 7.35 1.84
C ASP A 6 7.03 8.24 2.26
N GLU A 7 7.43 8.15 3.53
CA GLU A 7 8.57 8.87 4.10
C GLU A 7 9.92 8.44 3.50
N GLN A 8 9.98 7.27 2.89
CA GLN A 8 11.19 6.67 2.35
C GLN A 8 11.33 6.88 0.83
N GLY A 9 10.28 7.34 0.14
CA GLY A 9 10.34 7.75 -1.26
C GLY A 9 9.12 7.36 -2.09
N LEU A 10 9.35 7.17 -3.39
CA LEU A 10 8.35 6.78 -4.37
C LEU A 10 8.37 5.26 -4.61
N TRP A 11 7.19 4.69 -4.74
CA TRP A 11 6.97 3.26 -4.89
C TRP A 11 6.00 2.97 -6.04
N VAL A 12 6.21 1.84 -6.71
CA VAL A 12 5.27 1.24 -7.66
C VAL A 12 4.79 -0.07 -7.07
N LEU A 13 3.47 -0.22 -6.94
CA LEU A 13 2.80 -1.44 -6.51
C LEU A 13 2.15 -2.10 -7.73
N PHE A 14 2.42 -3.38 -7.98
CA PHE A 14 1.94 -4.05 -9.19
C PHE A 14 1.78 -5.55 -9.01
N GLY A 15 0.93 -6.14 -9.85
CA GLY A 15 0.76 -7.58 -9.94
C GLY A 15 1.83 -8.14 -10.85
N SER A 16 2.83 -8.82 -10.29
CA SER A 16 3.95 -9.35 -11.08
C SER A 16 3.59 -10.67 -11.75
N THR A 17 3.71 -10.76 -13.07
CA THR A 17 3.46 -12.00 -13.81
C THR A 17 4.46 -13.10 -13.46
N SER A 18 5.72 -12.74 -13.14
CA SER A 18 6.74 -13.69 -12.66
C SER A 18 6.50 -14.14 -11.22
N ASN A 19 5.70 -13.41 -10.44
CA ASN A 19 5.25 -13.78 -9.09
C ASN A 19 3.78 -14.25 -9.09
N ASN A 20 3.34 -14.96 -10.13
CA ASN A 20 1.98 -15.52 -10.21
C ASN A 20 0.84 -14.48 -10.00
N LYS A 21 1.05 -13.25 -10.49
CA LYS A 21 0.15 -12.08 -10.35
C LYS A 21 -0.10 -11.64 -8.90
N ARG A 22 0.75 -12.06 -7.96
CA ARG A 22 0.79 -11.54 -6.59
C ARG A 22 1.35 -10.14 -6.54
N LEU A 23 1.12 -9.47 -5.40
CA LEU A 23 1.61 -8.12 -5.19
C LEU A 23 3.15 -8.12 -5.15
N SER A 24 3.73 -7.23 -5.92
CA SER A 24 5.13 -6.84 -5.84
C SER A 24 5.21 -5.33 -5.66
N ALA A 25 6.25 -4.88 -5.00
CA ALA A 25 6.54 -3.47 -4.79
C ALA A 25 7.95 -3.17 -5.29
N SER A 26 8.11 -2.08 -6.04
CA SER A 26 9.42 -1.56 -6.43
C SER A 26 9.60 -0.16 -5.86
N LYS A 27 10.76 0.10 -5.26
CA LYS A 27 11.16 1.44 -4.82
C LYS A 27 11.92 2.14 -5.94
N LEU A 28 11.60 3.40 -6.17
CA LEU A 28 12.19 4.22 -7.22
C LEU A 28 13.14 5.26 -6.61
N ASP A 29 14.30 5.41 -7.24
CA ASP A 29 15.17 6.58 -7.10
C ASP A 29 14.60 7.67 -8.01
N VAL A 30 14.06 8.73 -7.42
CA VAL A 30 13.40 9.82 -8.16
C VAL A 30 14.42 10.65 -8.94
N ASP A 31 15.64 10.79 -8.43
CA ASP A 31 16.70 11.58 -9.07
C ASP A 31 17.27 10.86 -10.28
N LYS A 32 17.42 9.53 -10.19
CA LYS A 32 17.93 8.69 -11.29
C LYS A 32 16.84 8.10 -12.18
N ASN A 33 15.57 8.28 -11.81
CA ASN A 33 14.41 7.67 -12.45
C ASN A 33 14.60 6.15 -12.69
N SER A 34 15.07 5.43 -11.67
CA SER A 34 15.40 4.01 -11.77
C SER A 34 14.89 3.21 -10.57
N ILE A 35 14.72 1.90 -10.74
CA ILE A 35 14.29 1.00 -9.67
C ILE A 35 15.51 0.68 -8.80
N THR A 36 15.42 0.95 -7.50
CA THR A 36 16.50 0.61 -6.55
C THR A 36 16.36 -0.82 -6.05
N GLN A 37 15.13 -1.25 -5.77
CA GLN A 37 14.87 -2.57 -5.20
C GLN A 37 13.42 -2.99 -5.46
N THR A 38 13.20 -4.29 -5.57
CA THR A 38 11.87 -4.90 -5.74
C THR A 38 11.66 -6.00 -4.71
N TRP A 39 10.49 -6.00 -4.08
CA TRP A 39 10.03 -7.03 -3.16
C TRP A 39 8.87 -7.79 -3.79
N ASN A 40 9.02 -9.11 -3.90
CA ASN A 40 7.96 -10.01 -4.33
C ASN A 40 7.28 -10.56 -3.08
N LEU A 41 6.00 -10.23 -2.89
CA LEU A 41 5.29 -10.58 -1.66
C LEU A 41 4.54 -11.90 -1.85
N ASN A 42 4.43 -12.67 -0.76
CA ASN A 42 3.65 -13.90 -0.73
C ASN A 42 2.21 -13.61 -0.28
N THR A 43 1.47 -12.87 -1.11
CA THR A 43 0.10 -12.47 -0.84
C THR A 43 -0.90 -13.30 -1.66
N GLU A 44 -2.19 -13.02 -1.49
CA GLU A 44 -3.21 -13.26 -2.52
C GLU A 44 -2.84 -12.58 -3.85
N LYS A 45 -3.56 -12.88 -4.93
CA LYS A 45 -3.36 -12.19 -6.22
C LYS A 45 -3.78 -10.73 -6.09
N MET A 46 -3.06 -9.81 -6.73
CA MET A 46 -3.35 -8.37 -6.57
C MET A 46 -4.79 -8.02 -6.99
N ASN A 47 -5.35 -8.73 -7.98
CA ASN A 47 -6.71 -8.49 -8.47
C ASN A 47 -7.82 -8.98 -7.55
N THR A 48 -7.51 -9.76 -6.50
CA THR A 48 -8.48 -10.18 -5.48
C THR A 48 -8.45 -9.28 -4.25
N MET A 49 -7.48 -8.36 -4.17
CA MET A 49 -7.34 -7.40 -3.08
C MET A 49 -8.22 -6.17 -3.32
N GLY A 50 -8.64 -5.53 -2.23
CA GLY A 50 -9.33 -4.24 -2.30
C GLY A 50 -8.38 -3.09 -2.65
N ASN A 51 -7.21 -3.02 -2.01
CA ASN A 51 -6.16 -2.03 -2.30
C ASN A 51 -4.82 -2.43 -1.63
N ALA A 52 -3.74 -1.71 -1.92
CA ALA A 52 -2.48 -1.76 -1.18
C ALA A 52 -1.86 -0.37 -1.03
N PHE A 53 -1.08 -0.15 0.02
CA PHE A 53 -0.36 1.12 0.25
C PHE A 53 0.96 0.90 1.00
N VAL A 54 1.79 1.92 1.03
CA VAL A 54 3.07 1.92 1.76
C VAL A 54 3.07 3.05 2.79
N ALA A 55 3.57 2.78 4.00
CA ALA A 55 3.82 3.78 5.03
C ALA A 55 5.02 3.36 5.88
N CYS A 56 5.95 4.28 6.16
CA CYS A 56 7.17 4.03 6.92
C CYS A 56 7.99 2.81 6.41
N GLY A 57 8.01 2.56 5.10
CA GLY A 57 8.68 1.40 4.51
C GLY A 57 7.96 0.06 4.74
N VAL A 58 6.72 0.06 5.24
CA VAL A 58 5.89 -1.14 5.41
C VAL A 58 4.81 -1.15 4.35
N ILE A 59 4.69 -2.26 3.61
CA ILE A 59 3.68 -2.47 2.58
C ILE A 59 2.47 -3.14 3.22
N TYR A 60 1.29 -2.55 3.06
CA TYR A 60 0.03 -3.04 3.62
C TYR A 60 -0.94 -3.43 2.52
N CYS A 61 -1.60 -4.58 2.67
CA CYS A 61 -2.70 -4.99 1.80
C CYS A 61 -4.04 -4.89 2.51
N ILE A 62 -5.05 -4.48 1.76
CA ILE A 62 -6.44 -4.36 2.19
C ILE A 62 -7.23 -5.47 1.52
N ASN A 63 -7.85 -6.35 2.33
CA ASN A 63 -8.69 -7.44 1.83
C ASN A 63 -10.03 -6.93 1.33
N SER A 64 -10.74 -6.17 2.17
CA SER A 64 -12.06 -5.64 1.84
C SER A 64 -12.18 -4.17 2.22
N TYR A 65 -12.94 -3.46 1.39
CA TYR A 65 -13.22 -2.04 1.53
C TYR A 65 -14.74 -1.85 1.57
N SER A 66 -15.27 -1.39 2.70
CA SER A 66 -16.67 -0.97 2.81
C SER A 66 -16.76 0.52 3.16
N LYS A 67 -17.96 1.11 3.09
CA LYS A 67 -18.18 2.49 3.58
C LYS A 67 -17.80 2.66 5.06
N ARG A 68 -17.83 1.58 5.86
CA ARG A 68 -17.68 1.63 7.33
C ARG A 68 -16.35 1.09 7.84
N SER A 69 -15.68 0.20 7.09
CA SER A 69 -14.49 -0.50 7.57
C SER A 69 -13.50 -0.81 6.45
N THR A 70 -12.24 -0.93 6.85
CA THR A 70 -11.13 -1.40 6.03
C THR A 70 -10.40 -2.48 6.83
N THR A 71 -10.27 -3.67 6.27
CA THR A 71 -9.52 -4.75 6.90
C THR A 71 -8.15 -4.87 6.24
N ILE A 72 -7.11 -4.56 7.01
CA ILE A 72 -5.72 -4.86 6.64
C ILE A 72 -5.50 -6.31 7.06
N ASN A 73 -5.12 -7.17 6.13
CA ASN A 73 -4.89 -8.60 6.40
C ASN A 73 -3.44 -9.01 6.21
N PHE A 74 -2.61 -8.12 5.69
CA PHE A 74 -1.22 -8.38 5.39
C PHE A 74 -0.40 -7.11 5.54
N ALA A 75 0.78 -7.24 6.13
CA ALA A 75 1.79 -6.22 6.18
C ALA A 75 3.18 -6.85 5.96
N TYR A 76 4.06 -6.12 5.27
CA TYR A 76 5.43 -6.55 5.02
C TYR A 76 6.40 -5.41 5.26
N ASP A 77 7.32 -5.61 6.21
CA ASP A 77 8.38 -4.65 6.52
C ASP A 77 9.55 -4.84 5.55
N THR A 78 9.80 -3.83 4.71
CA THR A 78 10.84 -3.90 3.67
C THR A 78 12.27 -3.88 4.23
N LYS A 79 12.46 -3.43 5.47
CA LYS A 79 13.75 -3.35 6.15
C LYS A 79 14.11 -4.68 6.81
N THR A 80 13.14 -5.31 7.47
CA THR A 80 13.37 -6.57 8.19
C THR A 80 13.03 -7.81 7.37
N GLY A 81 12.29 -7.65 6.26
CA GLY A 81 11.78 -8.75 5.45
C GLY A 81 10.67 -9.55 6.14
N LYS A 82 10.14 -9.05 7.26
CA LYS A 82 9.15 -9.74 8.08
C LYS A 82 7.73 -9.51 7.55
N THR A 83 7.01 -10.60 7.34
CA THR A 83 5.58 -10.61 7.08
C THR A 83 4.80 -10.61 8.40
N MET A 84 3.71 -9.86 8.43
CA MET A 84 2.74 -9.82 9.52
C MET A 84 1.34 -9.98 8.94
N GLU A 85 0.50 -10.77 9.60
CA GLU A 85 -0.91 -10.96 9.25
C GLU A 85 -1.79 -10.36 10.36
N PRO A 86 -1.90 -9.02 10.42
CA PRO A 86 -2.79 -8.40 11.40
C PRO A 86 -4.23 -8.83 11.08
N GLN A 87 -4.93 -9.49 12.01
CA GLN A 87 -6.36 -9.80 11.85
C GLN A 87 -7.26 -8.62 12.27
N HIS A 88 -6.74 -7.38 12.25
CA HIS A 88 -7.45 -6.22 12.78
C HIS A 88 -8.19 -5.44 11.68
N THR A 89 -9.51 -5.37 11.82
CA THR A 89 -10.37 -4.47 11.06
C THR A 89 -10.26 -3.05 11.61
N VAL A 90 -9.90 -2.10 10.76
CA VAL A 90 -9.89 -0.67 11.07
C VAL A 90 -11.25 -0.07 10.68
N HIS A 91 -11.97 0.47 11.67
CA HIS A 91 -13.22 1.20 11.41
C HIS A 91 -12.93 2.62 10.93
N LYS A 92 -13.63 3.07 9.90
CA LYS A 92 -13.46 4.43 9.38
C LYS A 92 -14.18 5.44 10.26
N PRO A 93 -13.53 6.52 10.70
CA PRO A 93 -14.23 7.62 11.35
C PRO A 93 -15.26 8.23 10.38
N VAL A 94 -16.38 8.74 10.90
CA VAL A 94 -17.55 9.21 10.12
C VAL A 94 -17.16 10.15 8.98
N ARG A 95 -16.19 11.04 9.22
CA ARG A 95 -15.67 12.00 8.23
C ARG A 95 -14.99 11.34 7.01
N LEU A 96 -14.43 10.15 7.17
CA LEU A 96 -13.75 9.40 6.11
C LEU A 96 -14.67 8.40 5.39
N GLN A 97 -15.93 8.22 5.85
CA GLN A 97 -16.89 7.33 5.20
C GLN A 97 -17.38 7.86 3.84
N HIS A 98 -17.16 9.15 3.56
CA HIS A 98 -17.53 9.82 2.31
C HIS A 98 -16.37 9.91 1.30
N TYR A 99 -15.12 9.66 1.71
CA TYR A 99 -13.95 9.70 0.82
C TYR A 99 -13.63 8.29 0.33
N GLY A 100 -13.69 8.08 -0.98
CA GLY A 100 -13.30 6.82 -1.62
C GLY A 100 -11.83 6.49 -1.37
N GLY A 101 -11.57 5.40 -0.64
CA GLY A 101 -10.26 4.80 -0.44
C GLY A 101 -9.43 5.42 0.68
N LEU A 102 -8.74 4.57 1.46
CA LEU A 102 -7.42 4.93 1.99
C LEU A 102 -6.43 4.92 0.81
N GLN A 103 -6.64 5.77 -0.19
CA GLN A 103 -5.47 6.30 -0.87
C GLN A 103 -4.84 7.24 0.15
N SER A 104 -3.56 7.00 0.47
CA SER A 104 -2.71 7.83 1.33
C SER A 104 -3.34 9.19 1.59
N GLN A 105 -3.82 9.40 2.82
CA GLN A 105 -4.39 10.66 3.26
C GLN A 105 -3.26 11.69 3.38
N ARG A 106 -2.62 12.02 2.26
CA ARG A 106 -2.06 13.32 1.95
C ARG A 106 -2.89 13.97 0.85
N LYS A 107 -4.22 14.03 1.04
CA LYS A 107 -4.99 15.11 0.39
C LYS A 107 -4.86 16.36 1.27
N SER A 108 -3.85 17.16 0.94
CA SER A 108 -3.72 18.58 1.21
C SER A 108 -3.74 19.03 2.67
N ALA A 109 -2.54 19.06 3.27
CA ALA A 109 -2.14 20.17 4.13
C ALA A 109 -1.00 20.93 3.44
N VAL A 110 -1.30 21.54 2.29
CA VAL A 110 -0.53 22.69 1.79
C VAL A 110 -1.30 23.92 2.23
N ARG A 111 -0.68 24.68 3.13
CA ARG A 111 -1.14 25.94 3.70
C ARG A 111 -0.94 27.05 2.68
N LEU A 112 -1.98 27.82 2.34
CA LEU A 112 -1.85 29.13 1.68
C LEU A 112 -3.01 30.04 2.12
N GLY A 113 -2.68 31.23 2.64
CA GLY A 113 -3.59 32.34 2.94
C GLY A 113 -4.14 32.36 4.34
#